data_AF-A0A645JMP9-F1
#
_entry.id   AF-A0A645JMP9-F1
#
_cell.length_a   1.000
_cell.length_b   1.000
_cell.length_c   1.000
_cell.angle_alpha   90.00
_cell.angle_beta   90.00
_cell.angle_gamma   90.00
#
_symmetry.space_group_name_H-M   'P 1'
#
loop_
_entity.id
_entity.type
_entity.pdbx_description
1 polymer ?
#
loop_
_entity_poly.entity_id
_entity_poly.type
_entity_poly.pdbx_seq_one_letter_code
_entity_poly.pdbx_strand_id
1 'polypeptide(L)'
;MYGMLTGTVSTGILLLREIDPNFTSPATNNLVLGTSYAILFGIPMLILVGLAPKSQVMLFTTVGLIVLYGLILVGFLMKDAFKRKTP
;
A
#
# COMPACT_ATOMS: atom_id res chain seq x y z
N MET A 1 8.87 15.86 -9.74
CA MET A 1 7.95 14.69 -9.73
C MET A 1 8.70 13.34 -9.78
N TYR A 2 9.93 13.23 -9.24
CA TYR A 2 10.73 11.97 -9.22
C TYR A 2 10.84 11.34 -7.80
N GLY A 3 10.11 11.87 -6.82
CA GLY A 3 10.43 11.67 -5.39
C GLY A 3 9.55 10.72 -4.60
N MET A 4 8.43 10.23 -5.12
CA MET A 4 7.54 9.33 -4.36
C MET A 4 7.05 8.11 -5.13
N LEU A 5 7.19 8.09 -6.47
CA LEU A 5 6.84 6.95 -7.31
C LEU A 5 8.05 6.35 -8.07
N THR A 6 9.18 7.06 -8.19
CA THR A 6 10.32 6.68 -9.06
C THR A 6 11.69 7.05 -8.49
N GLY A 7 11.93 6.88 -7.18
CA GLY A 7 13.26 7.22 -6.62
C GLY A 7 13.62 6.70 -5.25
N THR A 8 12.70 6.62 -4.27
CA THR A 8 13.05 6.18 -2.91
C THR A 8 13.16 4.66 -2.77
N VAL A 9 12.20 3.92 -3.32
CA VAL A 9 12.25 2.44 -3.34
C VAL A 9 13.34 1.94 -4.28
N SER A 10 13.49 2.54 -5.46
CA SER A 10 14.51 2.16 -6.45
C SER A 10 15.93 2.41 -5.94
N THR A 11 16.20 3.59 -5.37
CA THR A 11 17.51 3.89 -4.78
C THR A 11 17.74 3.10 -3.49
N GLY A 12 16.69 2.83 -2.69
CA GLY A 12 16.77 1.98 -1.51
C GLY A 12 17.12 0.52 -1.81
N ILE A 13 16.61 -0.05 -2.90
CA ILE A 13 17.00 -1.37 -3.41
C ILE A 13 18.45 -1.36 -3.90
N LEU A 14 18.89 -0.26 -4.52
CA LEU A 14 20.27 -0.10 -4.99
C LEU A 14 21.26 -0.06 -3.81
N LEU A 15 20.92 0.63 -2.72
CA LEU A 15 21.68 0.60 -1.46
C LEU A 15 21.63 -0.77 -0.77
N LEU A 16 20.48 -1.44 -0.78
CA LEU A 16 20.35 -2.82 -0.28
C LEU A 16 21.20 -3.79 -1.08
N ARG A 17 21.37 -3.60 -2.39
CA ARG A 17 22.23 -4.44 -3.23
C ARG A 17 23.73 -4.21 -2.95
N GLU A 18 24.10 -3.01 -2.51
CA GLU A 18 25.48 -2.70 -2.10
C GLU A 18 25.82 -3.33 -0.74
N ILE A 19 24.85 -3.36 0.19
CA ILE A 19 25.02 -3.95 1.53
C ILE A 19 24.74 -5.46 1.56
N ASP A 20 23.81 -5.95 0.75
CA ASP A 20 23.32 -7.34 0.69
C ASP A 20 23.10 -7.75 -0.78
N PRO A 21 24.18 -8.10 -1.51
CA PRO A 21 24.11 -8.43 -2.93
C PRO A 21 23.34 -9.73 -3.23
N ASN A 22 23.15 -10.61 -2.23
CA ASN A 22 22.42 -11.87 -2.38
C ASN A 22 20.96 -11.77 -1.93
N PHE A 23 20.47 -10.60 -1.51
CA PHE A 23 19.09 -10.36 -1.04
C PHE A 23 18.64 -11.37 0.02
N THR A 24 19.56 -11.78 0.89
CA THR A 24 19.31 -12.82 1.91
C THR A 24 18.70 -12.25 3.18
N SER A 25 18.86 -10.95 3.43
CA SER A 25 18.34 -10.31 4.63
C SER A 25 16.82 -10.07 4.56
N PRO A 26 16.12 -10.17 5.70
CA PRO A 26 14.68 -9.93 5.77
C PRO A 26 14.29 -8.47 5.43
N ALA A 27 15.26 -7.55 5.41
CA ALA A 27 15.03 -6.15 5.03
C ALA A 27 14.58 -6.02 3.57
N THR A 28 15.18 -6.79 2.65
CA THR A 28 14.80 -6.80 1.23
C THR A 28 13.38 -7.31 1.05
N ASN A 29 13.04 -8.42 1.70
CA ASN A 29 11.72 -9.03 1.59
C ASN A 29 10.64 -8.08 2.14
N ASN A 30 10.89 -7.43 3.28
CA ASN A 30 9.95 -6.47 3.87
C ASN A 30 9.77 -5.22 2.99
N LEU A 31 10.83 -4.75 2.33
CA LEU A 31 10.76 -3.59 1.43
C LEU A 31 9.94 -3.90 0.18
N VAL A 32 10.20 -5.05 -0.45
CA VAL A 32 9.51 -5.48 -1.67
C VAL A 32 8.05 -5.84 -1.37
N LEU A 33 7.80 -6.65 -0.35
CA LEU A 33 6.44 -7.04 0.04
C LEU A 33 5.63 -5.83 0.51
N GLY A 34 6.19 -4.99 1.40
CA GLY A 34 5.50 -3.80 1.90
C GLY A 34 5.08 -2.85 0.78
N THR A 35 5.97 -2.60 -0.18
CA THR A 35 5.68 -1.71 -1.32
C THR A 35 4.71 -2.33 -2.31
N SER A 36 4.86 -3.61 -2.64
CA SER A 36 3.97 -4.29 -3.60
C SER A 36 2.54 -4.43 -3.09
N TYR A 37 2.34 -4.74 -1.81
CA TYR A 37 1.01 -4.71 -1.19
C TYR A 37 0.43 -3.29 -1.15
N ALA A 38 1.24 -2.27 -0.84
CA ALA A 38 0.79 -0.87 -0.84
C ALA A 38 0.29 -0.42 -2.22
N ILE A 39 0.95 -0.82 -3.31
CA ILE A 39 0.50 -0.52 -4.68
C ILE A 39 -0.79 -1.27 -5.00
N LEU A 40 -0.85 -2.57 -4.68
CA LEU A 40 -2.01 -3.41 -4.97
C LEU A 40 -3.29 -2.88 -4.29
N PHE A 41 -3.19 -2.44 -3.04
CA PHE A 41 -4.31 -1.84 -2.30
C PHE A 41 -4.51 -0.34 -2.62
N GLY A 42 -3.49 0.36 -3.11
CA GLY A 42 -3.55 1.78 -3.45
C GLY A 42 -4.18 2.10 -4.82
N ILE A 43 -4.01 1.23 -5.83
CA ILE A 43 -4.57 1.45 -7.18
C ILE A 43 -6.10 1.58 -7.18
N PRO A 44 -6.88 0.70 -6.52
CA PRO A 44 -8.34 0.84 -6.45
C PRO A 44 -8.79 2.18 -5.86
N MET A 45 -8.05 2.67 -4.85
CA MET A 45 -8.30 3.99 -4.25
C MET A 45 -8.07 5.14 -5.24
N LEU A 46 -7.02 5.08 -6.06
CA LEU A 46 -6.74 6.10 -7.07
C LEU A 46 -7.83 6.17 -8.15
N ILE A 47 -8.38 5.02 -8.55
CA ILE A 47 -9.50 4.95 -9.50
C ILE A 47 -10.75 5.61 -8.93
N LEU A 48 -11.06 5.34 -7.66
CA LEU A 48 -12.22 5.93 -6.97
C LEU A 48 -12.09 7.46 -6.84
N VAL A 49 -10.91 7.95 -6.43
CA VAL A 49 -10.66 9.40 -6.31
C VAL A 49 -10.77 10.12 -7.66
N GLY A 50 -10.34 9.48 -8.76
CA GLY A 50 -10.49 10.03 -10.11
C GLY A 50 -11.94 10.19 -10.58
N LEU A 51 -12.90 9.49 -9.97
CA LEU A 51 -14.33 9.56 -10.29
C LEU A 51 -15.09 10.59 -9.44
N ALA A 52 -14.51 11.07 -8.34
CA ALA A 52 -15.11 12.03 -7.43
C ALA A 52 -15.50 13.41 -8.02
N PRO A 53 -14.74 14.04 -8.94
CA PRO A 53 -15.00 15.42 -9.35
C PRO A 53 -16.14 15.59 -10.36
N LYS A 54 -16.79 14.51 -10.83
CA LYS A 54 -17.78 14.60 -11.92
C LYS A 54 -19.18 15.05 -11.50
N SER A 55 -19.59 14.89 -10.24
CA SER A 55 -20.92 15.29 -9.75
C SER A 55 -20.99 15.26 -8.22
N GLN A 56 -21.82 16.12 -7.62
CA GLN A 56 -22.02 16.19 -6.17
C GLN A 56 -22.60 14.88 -5.58
N VAL A 57 -23.41 14.15 -6.37
CA VAL A 57 -23.91 12.82 -5.99
C VAL A 57 -22.77 11.79 -6.02
N MET A 58 -21.91 11.83 -7.04
CA MET A 58 -20.75 10.94 -7.17
C MET A 58 -19.71 11.17 -6.06
N LEU A 59 -19.58 12.40 -5.56
CA LEU A 59 -18.70 12.72 -4.45
C LEU A 59 -19.11 11.98 -3.17
N PHE A 60 -20.37 12.11 -2.76
CA PHE A 60 -20.88 11.45 -1.55
C PHE A 60 -20.82 9.92 -1.66
N THR A 61 -21.12 9.36 -2.83
CA THR A 61 -20.99 7.90 -3.05
C THR A 61 -19.54 7.44 -3.01
N THR A 62 -18.61 8.23 -3.56
CA THR A 62 -17.18 7.90 -3.55
C THR A 62 -16.61 7.95 -2.14
N VAL A 63 -16.96 8.97 -1.35
CA VAL A 63 -16.55 9.08 0.05
C VAL A 63 -17.09 7.90 0.86
N GLY A 64 -18.36 7.51 0.65
CA GLY A 64 -18.94 6.32 1.30
C GLY A 64 -18.20 5.03 0.95
N LEU A 65 -17.85 4.83 -0.32
CA LEU A 65 -17.09 3.67 -0.78
C LEU A 65 -15.67 3.64 -0.21
N ILE A 66 -14.99 4.79 -0.12
CA ILE A 66 -13.65 4.91 0.48
C ILE A 66 -13.68 4.53 1.96
N VAL A 67 -14.66 5.04 2.71
CA VAL A 67 -14.82 4.73 4.15
C VAL A 67 -15.11 3.25 4.34
N LEU A 68 -16.02 2.67 3.54
CA LEU A 68 -16.33 1.25 3.60
C LEU A 68 -15.10 0.38 3.27
N TYR A 69 -14.37 0.73 2.21
CA TYR A 69 -13.14 0.05 1.82
C TYR A 69 -12.07 0.11 2.93
N GLY A 70 -11.90 1.28 3.56
CA GLY A 70 -11.00 1.47 4.70
C GLY A 70 -11.40 0.62 5.91
N LEU A 71 -12.69 0.57 6.25
CA LEU A 71 -13.19 -0.27 7.36
C LEU A 71 -12.98 -1.76 7.09
N ILE A 72 -13.18 -2.22 5.85
CA ILE A 72 -12.91 -3.62 5.46
C ILE A 72 -11.43 -3.95 5.59
N LEU A 73 -10.54 -3.07 5.10
CA LEU A 73 -9.09 -3.27 5.19
C LEU A 73 -8.59 -3.28 6.65
N VAL A 74 -9.04 -2.33 7.47
CA VAL A 74 -8.69 -2.26 8.89
C VAL A 74 -9.23 -3.50 9.62
N GLY A 75 -10.47 -3.90 9.34
CA GLY A 75 -11.07 -5.11 9.90
C GLY A 75 -10.31 -6.39 9.52
N PHE A 76 -9.85 -6.49 8.27
CA PHE A 76 -9.01 -7.59 7.81
C PHE A 76 -7.65 -7.60 8.53
N LEU A 77 -6.99 -6.44 8.60
CA LEU A 77 -5.69 -6.29 9.26
C LEU A 77 -5.76 -6.60 10.76
N MET A 78 -6.82 -6.17 11.46
CA MET A 78 -7.02 -6.46 12.88
C MET A 78 -7.29 -7.96 13.12
N LYS A 79 -8.02 -8.64 12.22
CA LYS A 79 -8.25 -10.10 12.32
C LYS A 79 -6.95 -10.89 12.19
N ASP A 80 -6.07 -10.49 11.28
CA ASP A 80 -4.78 -11.17 11.08
C ASP A 80 -3.74 -10.80 12.14
N ALA A 81 -3.76 -9.56 12.65
CA ALA A 81 -2.92 -9.13 13.77
C ALA A 81 -3.25 -9.92 15.06
N PHE A 82 -4.51 -10.29 15.27
CA PHE A 82 -4.93 -11.08 16.44
C PHE A 82 -4.57 -12.56 16.31
N LYS A 83 -4.50 -13.11 15.09
CA LYS A 83 -4.15 -14.52 14.83
C LYS A 83 -2.67 -14.86 15.03
N ARG A 84 -1.76 -13.89 14.96
CA ARG A 84 -0.31 -14.11 15.18
C ARG A 84 0.10 -14.21 16.65
N LYS A 85 -0.87 -14.19 17.56
CA LYS A 85 -0.67 -14.20 19.02
C LYS A 85 -1.07 -15.55 19.63
N THR A 86 -0.58 -16.65 19.06
CA THR A 86 -0.54 -17.95 19.75
C THR A 86 0.87 -18.49 19.68
N PRO A 87 1.47 -18.85 20.84
CA PRO A 87 2.87 -19.27 20.96
C PRO A 87 3.19 -20.55 20.19
#